data_AF-A0A4W5M9M6-F1
#
_entry.id   AF-A0A4W5M9M6-F1
#
_cell.length_a   1.000
_cell.length_b   1.000
_cell.length_c   1.000
_cell.angle_alpha   90.00
_cell.angle_beta   90.00
_cell.angle_gamma   90.00
#
_symmetry.space_group_name_H-M   'P 1'
#
loop_
_entity.id
_entity.type
_entity.pdbx_description
1 polymer ?
#
loop_
_entity_poly.entity_id
_entity_poly.type
_entity_poly.pdbx_seq_one_letter_code
_entity_poly.pdbx_strand_id
1 'polypeptide(L)' 'MVVNDWCAFTGLDTTSTELSVIESVFRLSESQPSAIATTMRDSLIDSLT' A
#
# COMPACT_ATOMS: atom_id res chain seq x y z
N MET A 1 12.45 -0.82 -8.14
CA MET A 1 11.34 -0.96 -7.18
C MET A 1 10.80 0.42 -6.87
N VAL A 2 9.49 0.58 -6.86
CA VAL A 2 8.81 1.80 -6.43
C VAL A 2 7.83 1.41 -5.33
N VAL A 3 7.81 2.17 -4.24
CA VAL A 3 6.97 1.89 -3.08
C VAL A 3 6.25 3.17 -2.64
N ASN A 4 5.01 3.02 -2.22
CA ASN A 4 4.27 4.03 -1.48
C ASN A 4 3.71 3.40 -0.19
N ASP A 5 2.98 4.20 0.59
CA ASP A 5 2.47 3.83 1.92
C ASP A 5 1.48 2.64 1.92
N TRP A 6 1.07 2.17 0.74
CA TRP A 6 0.07 1.10 0.61
C TRP A 6 0.36 0.03 -0.46
N CYS A 7 1.41 0.18 -1.26
CA CYS A 7 1.75 -0.68 -2.38
C CYS A 7 3.24 -0.62 -2.70
N ALA A 8 3.83 -1.77 -3.03
CA ALA A 8 5.17 -1.86 -3.59
C ALA A 8 5.13 -2.60 -4.94
N PHE A 9 5.82 -2.04 -5.93
CA PHE A 9 6.03 -2.67 -7.23
C PHE A 9 7.50 -3.06 -7.37
N THR A 10 7.74 -4.35 -7.53
CA THR A 10 9.07 -4.96 -7.59
C THR A 10 9.25 -5.78 -8.88
N GLY A 11 10.48 -6.16 -9.19
CA GLY A 11 10.79 -6.95 -10.38
C GLY A 11 10.32 -8.39 -10.25
N LEU A 12 10.12 -9.07 -11.38
CA LEU A 12 9.64 -10.47 -11.40
C LEU A 12 10.68 -11.45 -10.83
N ASP A 13 11.95 -11.03 -10.78
CA ASP A 13 13.06 -11.80 -10.22
C ASP A 13 13.14 -11.74 -8.69
N THR A 14 12.34 -10.88 -8.03
CA THR A 14 12.35 -10.74 -6.58
C THR A 14 11.73 -11.97 -5.91
N THR A 15 12.49 -12.57 -5.00
CA THR A 15 12.10 -13.80 -4.32
C THR A 15 11.04 -13.54 -3.26
N SER A 16 10.26 -14.57 -2.89
CA SER A 16 9.23 -14.45 -1.86
C SER A 16 9.78 -13.97 -0.51
N THR A 17 11.02 -14.33 -0.18
CA THR A 17 11.66 -13.93 1.08
C THR A 17 12.01 -12.43 1.08
N GLU A 18 12.52 -11.90 -0.04
CA GLU A 18 12.76 -10.47 -0.20
C GLU A 18 11.44 -9.67 -0.16
N LEU A 19 10.39 -10.19 -0.80
CA LEU A 19 9.03 -9.64 -0.70
C LEU A 19 8.52 -9.57 0.73
N SER A 20 8.69 -10.64 1.53
CA SER A 20 8.30 -10.63 2.95
C SER A 20 9.08 -9.60 3.78
N VAL A 21 10.37 -9.38 3.47
CA VAL A 21 11.16 -8.34 4.13
C VAL A 21 10.65 -6.95 3.74
N ILE A 22 10.33 -6.72 2.47
CA ILE A 22 9.79 -5.44 1.99
C ILE A 22 8.43 -5.15 2.65
N GLU A 23 7.53 -6.12 2.70
CA GLU A 23 6.23 -5.99 3.37
C GLU A 23 6.37 -5.66 4.86
N SER A 24 7.33 -6.29 5.54
CA SER A 24 7.61 -6.07 6.96
C SER A 24 8.24 -4.71 7.25
N VAL A 25 9.23 -4.30 6.44
CA VAL A 25 9.95 -3.01 6.61
C VAL A 25 9.05 -1.82 6.30
N PHE A 26 8.24 -1.91 5.23
CA PHE A 26 7.32 -0.84 4.83
C PHE A 26 5.92 -0.96 5.44
N ARG A 27 5.69 -2.00 6.26
CA ARG A 27 4.40 -2.28 6.94
C ARG A 27 3.20 -2.30 6.00
N LEU A 28 3.39 -2.79 4.77
CA LEU A 28 2.37 -2.78 3.73
C LEU A 28 1.13 -3.61 4.10
N SER A 29 1.31 -4.66 4.92
CA SER A 29 0.21 -5.52 5.40
C SER A 29 -0.64 -4.91 6.53
N GLU A 30 -0.19 -3.83 7.18
CA GLU A 30 -1.01 -3.09 8.16
C GLU A 30 -1.90 -2.04 7.49
N SER A 31 -1.60 -1.69 6.23
CA SER A 31 -2.44 -0.83 5.39
C SER A 31 -3.68 -1.62 4.97
N GLN A 32 -4.66 -1.68 5.88
CA GLN A 32 -5.96 -2.30 5.62
C GLN A 32 -6.55 -1.65 4.34
N PRO A 33 -6.83 -2.41 3.26
CA PRO A 33 -7.34 -1.84 2.01
C PRO A 33 -8.63 -1.02 2.22
N SER A 34 -9.41 -1.39 3.24
CA SER A 34 -10.59 -0.66 3.71
C SER A 34 -10.27 0.73 4.27
N ALA A 35 -9.18 0.91 5.01
CA ALA A 35 -8.80 2.21 5.58
C ALA A 35 -8.44 3.21 4.48
N ILE A 36 -7.67 2.79 3.47
CA ILE A 36 -7.30 3.64 2.33
C ILE A 36 -8.53 3.93 1.46
N ALA A 37 -9.37 2.93 1.17
CA ALA A 37 -10.59 3.13 0.40
C ALA A 37 -11.61 4.03 1.12
N THR A 38 -11.64 4.04 2.45
CA THR A 38 -12.47 4.95 3.25
C THR A 38 -11.87 6.36 3.24
N THR A 39 -10.59 6.54 3.52
CA THR A 39 -9.93 7.85 3.48
C THR A 39 -9.97 8.50 2.10
N MET A 40 -9.79 7.73 1.02
CA MET A 40 -9.92 8.24 -0.35
C MET A 40 -11.36 8.61 -0.70
N ARG A 41 -12.36 7.86 -0.21
CA ARG A 41 -13.77 8.24 -0.37
C ARG A 41 -14.10 9.51 0.40
N ASP A 42 -13.66 9.62 1.65
CA ASP A 42 -13.91 10.79 2.49
C ASP A 42 -13.30 12.05 1.85
N SER A 43 -12.07 11.95 1.32
CA SER A 43 -11.42 13.06 0.60
C SER A 43 -12.17 13.47 -0.67
N LEU A 44 -12.76 12.51 -1.40
CA LEU A 44 -13.61 12.81 -2.56
C LEU A 44 -14.94 13.44 -2.14
N ILE A 45 -15.57 12.95 -1.07
CA ILE A 45 -16.87 13.44 -0.58
C ILE A 45 -16.74 14.88 -0.06
N ASP A 46 -15.67 15.20 0.65
CA ASP A 46 -15.38 16.56 1.17
C ASP A 46 -15.16 17.58 0.04
N SER A 47 -14.69 17.15 -1.14
CA SER A 47 -14.54 18.02 -2.32
C SER A 47 -15.85 18.33 -3.07
N LEU A 48 -16.93 17.61 -2.73
CA LEU A 48 -18.24 17.68 -3.40
C LEU A 48 -19.32 18.38 -2.55
N THR A 49 -18.97 18.86 -1.35
CA THR A 49 -19.82 19.71 -0.49
C THR A 49 -19.29 21.12 -0.39
#